data_AF-A0A2H0VXM5-F1
#
_entry.id   AF-A0A2H0VXM5-F1
#
_cell.length_a   1.000
_cell.length_b   1.000
_cell.length_c   1.000
_cell.angle_alpha   90.00
_cell.angle_beta   90.00
_cell.angle_gamma   90.00
#
_symmetry.space_group_name_H-M   'P 1'
#
loop_
_entity.id
_entity.type
_entity.pdbx_description
1 polymer ?
#
loop_
_entity_poly.entity_id
_entity_poly.type
_entity_poly.pdbx_seq_one_letter_code
_entity_poly.pdbx_strand_id
1 'polypeptide(L)'
;MPETLPEYDELAASGEGVNILICGKHGSNVDTIIFANVNPENKKVTLISLPRDLYYQERKINSVYYYYGMDEFIREVEDITGQQIDKYMLIDMYVFADIIDAMGGIDITLTEDLIDPSYTTYDNGIWSTLYYPAGDYHLNGTQTLRVARSRHYSSDYDRAERQQMILESIKDKGLSMGLSDTTALFEIVELVMDNTETDIGINEALMYYVQYKDYDISRGNVLSTGNILENQHVYVDYDTSAEEEVCDEVSGECEVQNFVYTLIPAGGNWDYIKWYFTQLLR
;
A
#
# COMPACT_ATOMS: atom_id res chain seq x y z
N MET A 1 22.33 -5.25 -4.10
CA MET A 1 21.87 -6.33 -4.99
C MET A 1 23.04 -7.27 -5.24
N PRO A 2 22.83 -8.59 -5.26
CA PRO A 2 23.90 -9.54 -5.60
C PRO A 2 24.28 -9.42 -7.08
N GLU A 3 25.53 -9.73 -7.44
CA GLU A 3 25.97 -9.76 -8.86
C GLU A 3 25.31 -10.88 -9.67
N THR A 4 24.87 -11.95 -8.99
CA THR A 4 24.12 -13.08 -9.56
C THR A 4 22.97 -13.47 -8.64
N LEU A 5 21.78 -13.71 -9.22
CA LEU A 5 20.61 -14.19 -8.49
C LEU A 5 20.66 -15.73 -8.36
N PRO A 6 20.30 -16.30 -7.20
CA PRO A 6 20.07 -17.75 -7.07
C PRO A 6 18.85 -18.19 -7.89
N GLU A 7 18.80 -19.47 -8.29
CA GLU A 7 17.64 -20.02 -9.01
C GLU A 7 16.36 -19.92 -8.16
N TYR A 8 15.28 -19.46 -8.78
CA TYR A 8 14.06 -19.06 -8.08
C TYR A 8 13.25 -20.24 -7.50
N ASP A 9 13.37 -21.45 -8.06
CA ASP A 9 12.71 -22.67 -7.55
C ASP A 9 13.18 -23.08 -6.14
N GLU A 10 14.28 -22.52 -5.63
CA GLU A 10 14.77 -22.78 -4.26
C GLU A 10 14.28 -21.78 -3.20
N LEU A 11 13.45 -20.79 -3.57
CA LEU A 11 13.14 -19.62 -2.72
C LEU A 11 11.70 -19.54 -2.20
N ALA A 12 10.81 -20.45 -2.60
CA ALA A 12 9.44 -20.47 -2.09
C ALA A 12 9.42 -20.81 -0.59
N ALA A 13 9.07 -19.83 0.24
CA ALA A 13 8.85 -20.05 1.66
C ALA A 13 7.56 -20.87 1.85
N SER A 14 7.71 -22.19 1.97
CA SER A 14 6.64 -23.09 2.37
C SER A 14 6.42 -22.98 3.89
N GLY A 15 5.65 -22.00 4.34
CA GLY A 15 5.24 -21.86 5.75
C GLY A 15 3.73 -21.79 5.89
N GLU A 16 3.19 -22.24 7.04
CA GLU A 16 1.76 -22.15 7.43
C GLU A 16 1.26 -20.71 7.66
N GLY A 17 1.95 -19.72 7.08
CA GLY A 17 1.58 -18.31 7.16
C GLY A 17 0.42 -17.93 6.25
N VAL A 18 -0.01 -16.68 6.35
CA VAL A 18 -1.05 -16.11 5.47
C VAL A 18 -0.50 -14.85 4.83
N ASN A 19 -0.59 -14.76 3.52
CA ASN A 19 -0.25 -13.58 2.73
C ASN A 19 -1.53 -12.81 2.42
N ILE A 20 -1.63 -11.59 2.95
CA ILE A 20 -2.77 -10.71 2.78
C ILE A 20 -2.34 -9.50 1.95
N LEU A 21 -3.04 -9.24 0.86
CA LEU A 21 -2.87 -8.02 0.07
C LEU A 21 -3.80 -6.93 0.59
N ILE A 22 -3.22 -5.86 1.14
CA ILE A 22 -3.96 -4.69 1.64
C ILE A 22 -3.86 -3.57 0.62
N CYS A 23 -5.00 -3.17 0.08
CA CYS A 23 -5.13 -2.19 -0.99
C CYS A 23 -5.99 -1.00 -0.55
N GLY A 24 -5.57 0.20 -0.96
CA GLY A 24 -6.32 1.44 -0.76
C GLY A 24 -6.57 2.13 -2.09
N LYS A 25 -7.83 2.43 -2.42
CA LYS A 25 -8.20 3.10 -3.68
C LYS A 25 -8.70 4.53 -3.51
N HIS A 26 -8.41 5.35 -4.52
CA HIS A 26 -9.00 6.66 -4.70
C HIS A 26 -9.70 6.71 -6.07
N GLY A 27 -11.04 6.74 -6.05
CA GLY A 27 -11.82 6.57 -7.27
C GLY A 27 -11.58 5.19 -7.87
N SER A 28 -10.98 5.16 -9.06
CA SER A 28 -10.68 3.94 -9.81
C SER A 28 -9.30 3.35 -9.55
N ASN A 29 -8.33 4.14 -9.08
CA ASN A 29 -6.94 3.71 -8.97
C ASN A 29 -6.61 3.18 -7.57
N VAL A 30 -5.80 2.11 -7.51
CA VAL A 30 -5.26 1.54 -6.27
C VAL A 30 -3.95 2.22 -5.92
N ASP A 31 -4.03 3.25 -5.09
CA ASP A 31 -2.89 4.11 -4.75
C ASP A 31 -2.03 3.57 -3.60
N THR A 32 -2.54 2.60 -2.85
CA THR A 32 -1.85 1.92 -1.75
C THR A 32 -1.85 0.43 -2.01
N ILE A 33 -0.67 -0.19 -2.01
CA ILE A 33 -0.47 -1.63 -2.23
C ILE A 33 0.51 -2.12 -1.18
N ILE A 34 0.02 -2.88 -0.21
CA ILE A 34 0.81 -3.39 0.90
C ILE A 34 0.62 -4.89 0.96
N PHE A 35 1.71 -5.63 0.73
CA PHE A 35 1.76 -7.06 0.97
C PHE A 35 2.06 -7.30 2.46
N ALA A 36 1.16 -8.00 3.15
CA ALA A 36 1.30 -8.37 4.54
C ALA A 36 1.50 -9.88 4.67
N ASN A 37 2.68 -10.31 5.11
CA ASN A 37 2.94 -11.70 5.44
C ASN A 37 2.79 -11.92 6.95
N VAL A 38 1.87 -12.79 7.34
CA VAL A 38 1.72 -13.25 8.72
C VAL A 38 2.50 -14.56 8.87
N ASN A 39 3.54 -14.56 9.70
CA ASN A 39 4.38 -15.73 9.92
C ASN A 39 4.21 -16.25 11.37
N PRO A 40 3.52 -17.40 11.55
CA PRO A 40 3.31 -18.00 12.87
C PRO A 40 4.57 -18.52 13.55
N GLU A 41 5.61 -18.89 12.80
CA GLU A 41 6.83 -19.49 13.35
C GLU A 41 7.64 -18.48 14.16
N ASN A 42 7.75 -17.25 13.65
CA ASN A 42 8.48 -16.16 14.30
C ASN A 42 7.56 -15.12 14.97
N LYS A 43 6.23 -15.31 14.91
CA LYS A 43 5.20 -14.42 15.46
C LYS A 43 5.31 -12.98 14.96
N LYS A 44 5.52 -12.83 13.66
CA LYS A 44 5.73 -11.53 13.01
C LYS A 44 4.72 -11.31 11.89
N VAL A 45 4.32 -10.06 11.70
CA VAL A 45 3.61 -9.58 10.52
C VAL A 45 4.55 -8.66 9.75
N THR A 46 5.01 -9.06 8.56
CA THR A 46 5.89 -8.25 7.72
C THR A 46 5.08 -7.48 6.69
N LEU A 47 5.13 -6.15 6.74
CA LEU A 47 4.49 -5.26 5.78
C LEU A 47 5.51 -4.84 4.72
N ILE A 48 5.17 -5.03 3.45
CA ILE A 48 6.00 -4.66 2.29
C ILE A 48 5.15 -3.83 1.34
N SER A 49 5.51 -2.54 1.17
CA SER A 49 4.78 -1.65 0.27
C SER A 49 5.33 -1.71 -1.16
N LEU A 50 4.43 -1.89 -2.11
CA LEU A 50 4.70 -1.76 -3.54
C LEU A 50 4.29 -0.36 -4.01
N PRO A 51 5.17 0.40 -4.69
CA PRO A 51 4.80 1.66 -5.28
C PRO A 51 3.73 1.49 -6.35
N ARG A 52 2.71 2.35 -6.31
CA ARG A 52 1.61 2.41 -7.27
C ARG A 52 2.06 2.67 -8.72
N ASP A 53 3.25 3.28 -8.88
CA ASP A 53 3.83 3.66 -10.16
C ASP A 53 4.74 2.56 -10.76
N LEU A 54 4.77 1.35 -10.17
CA LEU A 54 5.40 0.19 -10.79
C LEU A 54 4.78 -0.06 -12.16
N TYR A 55 5.61 -0.14 -13.21
CA TYR A 55 5.19 -0.35 -14.58
C TYR A 55 5.48 -1.79 -14.99
N TYR A 56 4.41 -2.56 -15.16
CA TYR A 56 4.45 -3.99 -15.45
C TYR A 56 3.47 -4.28 -16.59
N GLN A 57 3.86 -5.14 -17.53
CA GLN A 57 3.04 -5.49 -18.71
C GLN A 57 2.37 -4.28 -19.38
N GLU A 58 3.19 -3.27 -19.71
CA GLU A 58 2.78 -2.05 -20.42
C GLU A 58 1.76 -1.16 -19.68
N ARG A 59 1.71 -1.25 -18.35
CA ARG A 59 0.77 -0.48 -17.53
C ARG A 59 1.31 -0.20 -16.13
N LYS A 60 0.85 0.90 -15.52
CA LYS A 60 1.04 1.12 -14.09
C LYS A 60 0.14 0.21 -13.27
N ILE A 61 0.71 -0.51 -12.31
CA ILE A 61 0.02 -1.47 -11.46
C ILE A 61 -1.25 -0.87 -10.83
N ASN A 62 -1.23 0.42 -10.43
CA ASN A 62 -2.36 1.08 -9.79
C ASN A 62 -3.64 1.19 -10.64
N SER A 63 -3.52 1.02 -11.95
CA SER A 63 -4.65 1.09 -12.88
C SER A 63 -5.20 -0.28 -13.25
N VAL A 64 -4.48 -1.36 -12.96
CA VAL A 64 -4.84 -2.74 -13.37
C VAL A 64 -6.20 -3.14 -12.81
N TYR A 65 -6.46 -2.84 -11.54
CA TYR A 65 -7.75 -3.09 -10.90
C TYR A 65 -8.93 -2.44 -11.66
N TYR A 66 -8.75 -1.20 -12.13
CA TYR A 66 -9.81 -0.48 -12.85
C TYR A 66 -10.13 -1.14 -14.20
N TYR A 67 -9.12 -1.59 -14.93
CA TYR A 67 -9.28 -2.13 -16.28
C TYR A 67 -9.64 -3.62 -16.31
N TYR A 68 -9.11 -4.39 -15.36
CA TYR A 68 -9.13 -5.85 -15.42
C TYR A 68 -9.72 -6.51 -14.16
N GLY A 69 -10.03 -5.73 -13.13
CA GLY A 69 -10.59 -6.23 -11.87
C GLY A 69 -9.56 -6.78 -10.90
N MET A 70 -10.03 -7.21 -9.73
CA MET A 70 -9.17 -7.65 -8.62
C MET A 70 -8.39 -8.94 -8.94
N ASP A 71 -8.99 -9.89 -9.65
CA ASP A 71 -8.33 -11.17 -9.99
C ASP A 71 -7.07 -10.96 -10.84
N GLU A 72 -7.08 -9.98 -11.76
CA GLU A 72 -5.91 -9.63 -12.55
C GLU A 72 -4.89 -8.87 -11.69
N PHE A 73 -5.36 -7.91 -10.90
CA PHE A 73 -4.51 -7.13 -10.01
C PHE A 73 -3.71 -8.01 -9.05
N ILE A 74 -4.37 -8.99 -8.42
CA ILE A 74 -3.72 -9.97 -7.55
C ILE A 74 -2.68 -10.76 -8.34
N ARG A 75 -3.03 -11.31 -9.50
CA ARG A 75 -2.10 -12.10 -10.32
C ARG A 75 -0.85 -11.32 -10.70
N GLU A 76 -0.99 -10.06 -11.11
CA GLU A 76 0.18 -9.24 -11.44
C GLU A 76 1.04 -8.98 -10.20
N VAL A 77 0.46 -8.75 -9.02
CA VAL A 77 1.22 -8.65 -7.77
C VAL A 77 1.92 -9.96 -7.44
N GLU A 78 1.27 -11.12 -7.61
CA GLU A 78 1.89 -12.43 -7.42
C GLU A 78 3.06 -12.65 -8.39
N ASP A 79 2.92 -12.28 -9.66
CA ASP A 79 3.95 -12.41 -10.68
C ASP A 79 5.16 -11.49 -10.39
N ILE A 80 4.91 -10.25 -9.97
CA ILE A 80 5.94 -9.26 -9.63
C ILE A 80 6.72 -9.69 -8.38
N THR A 81 6.00 -10.12 -7.33
CA THR A 81 6.58 -10.43 -6.02
C THR A 81 7.09 -11.85 -5.92
N GLY A 82 6.58 -12.74 -6.77
CA GLY A 82 6.82 -14.17 -6.66
C GLY A 82 6.24 -14.77 -5.38
N GLN A 83 5.19 -14.18 -4.81
CA GLN A 83 4.53 -14.67 -3.61
C GLN A 83 3.05 -14.89 -3.92
N GLN A 84 2.50 -16.01 -3.46
CA GLN A 84 1.06 -16.25 -3.54
C GLN A 84 0.32 -15.33 -2.56
N ILE A 85 -0.83 -14.82 -2.98
CA ILE A 85 -1.74 -14.04 -2.13
C ILE A 85 -2.89 -14.96 -1.72
N ASP A 86 -3.06 -15.14 -0.41
CA ASP A 86 -4.11 -16.00 0.14
C ASP A 86 -5.43 -15.25 0.33
N LYS A 87 -5.33 -13.94 0.63
CA LYS A 87 -6.45 -13.06 0.94
C LYS A 87 -6.18 -11.65 0.48
N TYR A 88 -7.24 -10.88 0.26
CA TYR A 88 -7.09 -9.46 -0.06
C TYR A 88 -8.12 -8.59 0.64
N MET A 89 -7.81 -7.30 0.73
CA MET A 89 -8.71 -6.28 1.23
C MET A 89 -8.50 -4.99 0.43
N LEU A 90 -9.55 -4.49 -0.22
CA LEU A 90 -9.54 -3.25 -0.99
C LEU A 90 -10.47 -2.22 -0.36
N ILE A 91 -9.88 -1.18 0.22
CA ILE A 91 -10.55 -0.16 1.01
C ILE A 91 -10.62 1.15 0.22
N ASP A 92 -11.80 1.76 0.13
CA ASP A 92 -11.94 3.11 -0.40
C ASP A 92 -11.49 4.15 0.64
N MET A 93 -10.81 5.22 0.22
CA MET A 93 -10.32 6.26 1.13
C MET A 93 -11.40 6.90 2.02
N TYR A 94 -12.65 7.00 1.54
CA TYR A 94 -13.74 7.54 2.36
C TYR A 94 -14.14 6.55 3.46
N VAL A 95 -14.29 5.28 3.10
CA VAL A 95 -14.56 4.18 4.04
C VAL A 95 -13.46 4.08 5.08
N PHE A 96 -12.20 4.21 4.67
CA PHE A 96 -11.07 4.23 5.58
C PHE A 96 -11.22 5.30 6.67
N ALA A 97 -11.62 6.52 6.31
CA ALA A 97 -11.85 7.58 7.30
C ALA A 97 -13.01 7.22 8.26
N ASP A 98 -14.11 6.70 7.73
CA ASP A 98 -15.28 6.31 8.53
C ASP A 98 -14.93 5.19 9.54
N ILE A 99 -14.12 4.21 9.14
CA ILE A 99 -13.62 3.14 10.02
C ILE A 99 -12.83 3.73 11.19
N ILE A 100 -11.91 4.65 10.92
CA ILE A 100 -11.10 5.30 11.98
C ILE A 100 -11.99 6.10 12.93
N ASP A 101 -13.00 6.80 12.41
CA ASP A 101 -13.95 7.54 13.23
C ASP A 101 -14.81 6.60 14.10
N ALA A 102 -15.23 5.45 13.57
CA ALA A 102 -15.96 4.43 14.31
C ALA A 102 -15.11 3.79 15.43
N MET A 103 -13.80 3.67 15.24
CA MET A 103 -12.86 3.27 16.29
C MET A 103 -12.65 4.38 17.34
N GLY A 104 -13.17 5.60 17.11
CA GLY A 104 -12.95 6.75 17.98
C GLY A 104 -11.53 7.31 17.86
N GLY A 105 -10.99 7.33 16.63
CA GLY A 105 -9.66 7.83 16.29
C GLY A 105 -8.53 6.88 16.66
N ILE A 106 -7.34 7.17 16.12
CA ILE A 106 -6.10 6.43 16.38
C ILE A 106 -5.01 7.35 16.92
N ASP A 107 -4.09 6.79 17.68
CA ASP A 107 -2.91 7.49 18.18
C ASP A 107 -1.72 7.22 17.27
N ILE A 108 -1.01 8.26 16.83
CA ILE A 108 0.21 8.15 16.02
C ILE A 108 1.34 9.00 16.61
N THR A 109 2.57 8.64 16.28
CA THR A 109 3.77 9.43 16.60
C THR A 109 4.48 9.82 15.31
N LEU A 110 4.58 11.13 15.04
CA LEU A 110 5.39 11.67 13.96
C LEU A 110 6.79 12.00 14.50
N THR A 111 7.82 11.34 13.96
CA THR A 111 9.21 11.59 14.37
C THR A 111 9.82 12.84 13.74
N GLU A 112 9.19 13.35 12.68
CA GLU A 112 9.61 14.53 11.92
C GLU A 112 8.38 15.37 11.55
N ASP A 113 8.61 16.65 11.22
CA ASP A 113 7.56 17.54 10.75
C ASP A 113 6.98 17.05 9.42
N LEU A 114 5.66 16.90 9.34
CA LEU A 114 4.92 16.61 8.12
C LEU A 114 4.37 17.91 7.53
N ILE A 115 4.90 18.33 6.38
CA ILE A 115 4.50 19.57 5.70
C ILE A 115 4.09 19.26 4.26
N ASP A 116 2.84 19.55 3.90
CA ASP A 116 2.38 19.43 2.51
C ASP A 116 1.68 20.71 2.02
N PRO A 117 2.43 21.63 1.38
CA PRO A 117 1.88 22.85 0.79
C PRO A 117 0.86 22.62 -0.34
N SER A 118 0.91 21.46 -1.00
CA SER A 118 -0.02 21.11 -2.08
C SER A 118 -1.35 20.57 -1.55
N TYR A 119 -1.35 20.11 -0.30
CA TYR A 119 -2.53 19.60 0.37
C TYR A 119 -3.27 20.73 1.08
N THR A 120 -4.38 21.18 0.49
CA THR A 120 -5.26 22.17 1.11
C THR A 120 -6.12 21.56 2.21
N THR A 121 -6.21 22.27 3.33
CA THR A 121 -6.99 21.91 4.51
C THR A 121 -7.96 23.05 4.80
N TYR A 122 -9.14 22.70 5.31
CA TYR A 122 -10.14 23.67 5.73
C TYR A 122 -10.62 23.30 7.13
N ASP A 123 -10.11 24.01 8.12
CA ASP A 123 -10.37 23.74 9.53
C ASP A 123 -10.82 25.03 10.21
N ASN A 124 -11.91 24.96 11.00
CA ASN A 124 -12.47 26.11 11.73
C ASN A 124 -12.73 27.37 10.89
N GLY A 125 -13.10 27.19 9.63
CA GLY A 125 -13.39 28.30 8.71
C GLY A 125 -12.17 28.87 7.99
N ILE A 126 -10.98 28.29 8.20
CA ILE A 126 -9.70 28.80 7.69
C ILE A 126 -9.12 27.80 6.70
N TRP A 127 -8.74 28.31 5.53
CA TRP A 127 -7.94 27.56 4.57
C TRP A 127 -6.46 27.61 4.96
N SER A 128 -5.82 26.44 5.03
CA SER A 128 -4.39 26.29 5.28
C SER A 128 -3.82 25.17 4.43
N THR A 129 -2.52 24.97 4.49
CA THR A 129 -1.85 23.78 3.98
C THR A 129 -1.61 22.79 5.10
N LEU A 130 -1.42 21.51 4.76
CA LEU A 130 -1.15 20.49 5.74
C LEU A 130 0.16 20.77 6.48
N TYR A 131 0.10 20.84 7.80
CA TYR A 131 1.27 20.96 8.66
C TYR A 131 1.03 20.26 10.00
N TYR A 132 1.84 19.26 10.31
CA TYR A 132 1.94 18.64 11.63
C TYR A 132 3.40 18.65 12.07
N PRO A 133 3.74 19.37 13.16
CA PRO A 133 5.04 19.22 13.80
C PRO A 133 5.34 17.76 14.21
N ALA A 134 6.60 17.44 14.45
CA ALA A 134 6.94 16.19 15.14
C ALA A 134 6.24 16.14 16.52
N GLY A 135 5.67 14.98 16.86
CA GLY A 135 4.94 14.80 18.12
C GLY A 135 3.94 13.65 18.09
N ASP A 136 3.23 13.50 19.21
CA ASP A 136 2.18 12.51 19.38
C ASP A 136 0.80 13.14 19.10
N TYR A 137 -0.03 12.41 18.35
CA TYR A 137 -1.32 12.89 17.90
C TYR A 137 -2.40 11.84 18.07
N HIS A 138 -3.56 12.28 18.56
CA HIS A 138 -4.80 11.53 18.43
C HIS A 138 -5.57 12.06 17.22
N LEU A 139 -5.72 11.24 16.18
CA LEU A 139 -6.28 11.64 14.89
C LEU A 139 -7.62 10.95 14.62
N ASN A 140 -8.57 11.75 14.15
CA ASN A 140 -9.81 11.25 13.57
C ASN A 140 -9.60 10.77 12.12
N GLY A 141 -10.61 10.19 11.49
CA GLY A 141 -10.52 9.59 10.15
C GLY A 141 -10.07 10.57 9.08
N THR A 142 -10.62 11.77 9.06
CA THR A 142 -10.21 12.82 8.11
C THR A 142 -8.74 13.20 8.30
N GLN A 143 -8.29 13.39 9.54
CA GLN A 143 -6.90 13.75 9.84
C GLN A 143 -5.93 12.62 9.50
N THR A 144 -6.27 11.38 9.86
CA THR A 144 -5.49 10.18 9.52
C THR A 144 -5.35 10.03 8.00
N LEU A 145 -6.44 10.24 7.24
CA LEU A 145 -6.40 10.21 5.79
C LEU A 145 -5.46 11.28 5.21
N ARG A 146 -5.43 12.50 5.79
CA ARG A 146 -4.47 13.53 5.37
C ARG A 146 -3.03 13.07 5.57
N VAL A 147 -2.70 12.46 6.71
CA VAL A 147 -1.37 11.91 7.00
C VAL A 147 -0.99 10.79 6.03
N ALA A 148 -1.92 9.88 5.75
CA ALA A 148 -1.73 8.76 4.81
C ALA A 148 -1.53 9.20 3.36
N ARG A 149 -2.08 10.36 2.96
CA ARG A 149 -2.06 10.86 1.57
C ARG A 149 -0.98 11.90 1.28
N SER A 150 -0.44 12.55 2.30
CA SER A 150 0.59 13.59 2.16
C SER A 150 1.79 13.10 1.35
N ARG A 151 2.28 13.93 0.42
CA ARG A 151 3.41 13.62 -0.50
C ARG A 151 4.44 14.74 -0.60
N HIS A 152 4.10 15.98 -0.32
CA HIS A 152 5.05 17.08 -0.55
C HIS A 152 6.09 17.13 0.59
N TYR A 153 7.33 17.53 0.28
CA TYR A 153 8.53 17.47 1.14
C TYR A 153 8.92 16.10 1.73
N SER A 154 8.18 15.05 1.38
CA SER A 154 8.47 13.66 1.71
C SER A 154 8.46 12.82 0.42
N SER A 155 9.14 11.69 0.38
CA SER A 155 9.14 10.82 -0.79
C SER A 155 7.84 9.99 -0.86
N ASP A 156 7.54 9.38 -2.03
CA ASP A 156 6.45 8.39 -2.13
C ASP A 156 6.68 7.21 -1.17
N TYR A 157 7.95 6.96 -0.81
CA TYR A 157 8.36 5.93 0.14
C TYR A 157 8.03 6.32 1.58
N ASP A 158 8.27 7.57 1.95
CA ASP A 158 7.89 8.10 3.27
C ASP A 158 6.36 8.05 3.45
N ARG A 159 5.59 8.26 2.36
CA ARG A 159 4.14 8.05 2.39
C ARG A 159 3.79 6.59 2.70
N ALA A 160 4.44 5.65 2.02
CA ALA A 160 4.23 4.23 2.27
C ALA A 160 4.60 3.82 3.71
N GLU A 161 5.69 4.35 4.27
CA GLU A 161 6.06 4.12 5.66
C GLU A 161 5.01 4.65 6.64
N ARG A 162 4.48 5.87 6.39
CA ARG A 162 3.37 6.41 7.19
C ARG A 162 2.12 5.53 7.11
N GLN A 163 1.80 4.97 5.94
CA GLN A 163 0.67 4.05 5.79
C GLN A 163 0.89 2.77 6.64
N GLN A 164 2.11 2.22 6.66
CA GLN A 164 2.43 1.07 7.52
C GLN A 164 2.36 1.42 9.02
N MET A 165 2.83 2.59 9.42
CA MET A 165 2.67 3.12 10.79
C MET A 165 1.20 3.26 11.18
N ILE A 166 0.35 3.73 10.27
CA ILE A 166 -1.09 3.84 10.49
C ILE A 166 -1.72 2.46 10.67
N LEU A 167 -1.33 1.45 9.89
CA LEU A 167 -1.80 0.06 10.08
C LEU A 167 -1.41 -0.49 11.47
N GLU A 168 -0.20 -0.21 11.93
CA GLU A 168 0.25 -0.55 13.29
C GLU A 168 -0.59 0.17 14.35
N SER A 169 -0.87 1.45 14.16
CA SER A 169 -1.70 2.26 15.07
C SER A 169 -3.15 1.78 15.13
N ILE A 170 -3.70 1.29 14.02
CA ILE A 170 -5.04 0.66 13.95
C ILE A 170 -5.06 -0.63 14.77
N LYS A 171 -4.02 -1.47 14.65
CA LYS A 171 -3.88 -2.69 15.47
C LYS A 171 -3.83 -2.33 16.96
N ASP A 172 -3.01 -1.37 17.33
CA ASP A 172 -2.84 -0.95 18.73
C ASP A 172 -4.13 -0.36 19.30
N LYS A 173 -4.85 0.43 18.49
CA LYS A 173 -6.18 0.91 18.84
C LYS A 173 -7.14 -0.25 19.10
N GLY A 174 -7.21 -1.21 18.19
CA GLY A 174 -8.03 -2.41 18.34
C GLY A 174 -7.69 -3.21 19.60
N LEU A 175 -6.40 -3.32 19.96
CA LEU A 175 -5.95 -3.92 21.22
C LEU A 175 -6.42 -3.13 22.45
N SER A 176 -6.30 -1.80 22.42
CA SER A 176 -6.63 -0.91 23.54
C SER A 176 -8.12 -0.88 23.88
N MET A 177 -8.98 -1.07 22.87
CA MET A 177 -10.44 -1.14 23.06
C MET A 177 -10.86 -2.35 23.90
N GLY A 178 -9.99 -3.37 24.00
CA GLY A 178 -10.14 -4.52 24.88
C GLY A 178 -11.16 -5.54 24.38
N LEU A 179 -10.83 -6.83 24.51
CA LEU A 179 -11.73 -7.96 24.22
C LEU A 179 -12.96 -8.05 25.15
N SER A 180 -13.09 -7.17 26.14
CA SER A 180 -14.18 -7.19 27.11
C SER A 180 -15.52 -6.71 26.53
N ASP A 181 -15.51 -5.99 25.42
CA ASP A 181 -16.72 -5.64 24.66
C ASP A 181 -16.67 -6.28 23.27
N THR A 182 -17.00 -7.57 23.22
CA THR A 182 -17.09 -8.33 21.96
C THR A 182 -18.12 -7.75 20.99
N THR A 183 -19.06 -6.93 21.46
CA THR A 183 -20.09 -6.29 20.63
C THR A 183 -19.47 -5.16 19.81
N ALA A 184 -18.72 -4.26 20.45
CA ALA A 184 -18.05 -3.15 19.74
C ALA A 184 -17.03 -3.65 18.71
N LEU A 185 -16.27 -4.71 19.05
CA LEU A 185 -15.35 -5.34 18.11
C LEU A 185 -16.10 -5.94 16.90
N PHE A 186 -17.21 -6.62 17.14
CA PHE A 186 -18.02 -7.18 16.07
C PHE A 186 -18.62 -6.10 15.17
N GLU A 187 -19.18 -5.02 15.74
CA GLU A 187 -19.74 -3.89 15.00
C GLU A 187 -18.69 -3.18 14.13
N ILE A 188 -17.46 -3.03 14.64
CA ILE A 188 -16.35 -2.44 13.87
C ILE A 188 -15.95 -3.37 12.72
N VAL A 189 -15.77 -4.67 13.00
CA VAL A 189 -15.41 -5.63 11.95
C VAL A 189 -16.52 -5.69 10.89
N GLU A 190 -17.79 -5.76 11.30
CA GLU A 190 -18.93 -5.74 10.38
C GLU A 190 -18.93 -4.46 9.52
N LEU A 191 -18.74 -3.29 10.13
CA LEU A 191 -18.63 -2.02 9.39
C LEU A 191 -17.47 -2.04 8.39
N VAL A 192 -16.29 -2.52 8.78
CA VAL A 192 -15.12 -2.63 7.89
C VAL A 192 -15.47 -3.54 6.71
N MET A 193 -15.98 -4.74 6.99
CA MET A 193 -16.24 -5.76 5.97
C MET A 193 -17.36 -5.36 5.01
N ASP A 194 -18.42 -4.71 5.50
CA ASP A 194 -19.55 -4.26 4.67
C ASP A 194 -19.16 -3.13 3.70
N ASN A 195 -18.10 -2.38 4.02
CA ASN A 195 -17.67 -1.23 3.23
C ASN A 195 -16.36 -1.49 2.46
N THR A 196 -15.86 -2.73 2.48
CA THR A 196 -14.58 -3.11 1.89
C THR A 196 -14.78 -4.26 0.92
N GLU A 197 -14.09 -4.24 -0.22
CA GLU A 197 -14.07 -5.38 -1.12
C GLU A 197 -13.00 -6.37 -0.64
N THR A 198 -13.41 -7.58 -0.27
CA THR A 198 -12.52 -8.58 0.34
C THR A 198 -13.09 -10.00 0.19
N ASP A 199 -12.20 -10.98 0.17
CA ASP A 199 -12.50 -12.41 0.23
C ASP A 199 -12.30 -13.01 1.64
N ILE A 200 -12.03 -12.16 2.63
CA ILE A 200 -11.95 -12.54 4.03
C ILE A 200 -13.38 -12.65 4.58
N GLY A 201 -13.70 -13.72 5.30
CA GLY A 201 -14.98 -13.83 6.00
C GLY A 201 -14.98 -13.10 7.33
N ILE A 202 -16.12 -12.60 7.83
CA ILE A 202 -16.19 -11.94 9.15
C ILE A 202 -15.62 -12.81 10.29
N ASN A 203 -15.91 -14.12 10.28
CA ASN A 203 -15.37 -15.07 11.26
C ASN A 203 -13.86 -15.29 11.09
N GLU A 204 -13.37 -15.25 9.85
CA GLU A 204 -11.95 -15.38 9.53
C GLU A 204 -11.19 -14.13 9.99
N ALA A 205 -11.72 -12.93 9.76
CA ALA A 205 -11.18 -11.68 10.25
C ALA A 205 -11.08 -11.66 11.80
N LEU A 206 -12.14 -12.09 12.49
CA LEU A 206 -12.13 -12.22 13.95
C LEU A 206 -11.09 -13.25 14.43
N MET A 207 -10.96 -14.38 13.72
CA MET A 207 -9.97 -15.41 14.04
C MET A 207 -8.54 -14.88 13.85
N TYR A 208 -8.27 -14.21 12.73
CA TYR A 208 -6.98 -13.57 12.46
C TYR A 208 -6.63 -12.55 13.54
N TYR A 209 -7.58 -11.69 13.93
CA TYR A 209 -7.37 -10.76 15.04
C TYR A 209 -7.01 -11.52 16.32
N VAL A 210 -7.81 -12.49 16.76
CA VAL A 210 -7.54 -13.23 18.02
C VAL A 210 -6.20 -13.98 17.97
N GLN A 211 -5.85 -14.57 16.83
CA GLN A 211 -4.66 -15.39 16.66
C GLN A 211 -3.37 -14.57 16.55
N TYR A 212 -3.43 -13.41 15.87
CA TYR A 212 -2.25 -12.64 15.48
C TYR A 212 -2.13 -11.29 16.20
N LYS A 213 -3.08 -10.89 17.04
CA LYS A 213 -3.06 -9.62 17.79
C LYS A 213 -1.76 -9.37 18.59
N ASP A 214 -1.09 -10.42 19.04
CA ASP A 214 0.13 -10.33 19.85
C ASP A 214 1.43 -10.46 19.01
N TYR A 215 1.33 -10.43 17.67
CA TYR A 215 2.49 -10.55 16.78
C TYR A 215 3.15 -9.20 16.54
N ASP A 216 4.48 -9.17 16.42
CA ASP A 216 5.23 -7.95 16.15
C ASP A 216 5.05 -7.51 14.69
N ILE A 217 4.84 -6.22 14.43
CA ILE A 217 4.77 -5.68 13.07
C ILE A 217 6.15 -5.26 12.60
N SER A 218 6.63 -5.86 11.50
CA SER A 218 7.79 -5.39 10.74
C SER A 218 7.34 -4.35 9.72
N ARG A 219 7.59 -3.07 10.00
CA ARG A 219 7.38 -1.96 9.06
C ARG A 219 8.71 -1.39 8.54
N GLY A 220 8.62 -0.46 7.59
CA GLY A 220 9.75 0.18 6.92
C GLY A 220 10.21 -0.53 5.64
N ASN A 221 9.54 -1.61 5.23
CA ASN A 221 9.89 -2.30 3.99
C ASN A 221 9.09 -1.68 2.84
N VAL A 222 9.75 -0.89 2.01
CA VAL A 222 9.15 -0.22 0.86
C VAL A 222 10.04 -0.44 -0.36
N LEU A 223 9.50 -0.95 -1.47
CA LEU A 223 10.28 -1.00 -2.71
C LEU A 223 10.54 0.43 -3.18
N SER A 224 11.81 0.74 -3.47
CA SER A 224 12.22 2.11 -3.76
C SER A 224 13.41 2.17 -4.70
N THR A 225 13.63 3.36 -5.26
CA THR A 225 14.84 3.70 -6.01
C THR A 225 16.11 3.67 -5.16
N GLY A 226 15.97 3.64 -3.83
CA GLY A 226 17.09 3.48 -2.90
C GLY A 226 17.50 2.01 -2.69
N ASN A 227 16.70 1.03 -3.13
CA ASN A 227 16.99 -0.38 -2.90
C ASN A 227 16.98 -1.27 -4.15
N ILE A 228 15.87 -1.34 -4.89
CA ILE A 228 15.61 -2.38 -5.90
C ILE A 228 14.96 -1.84 -7.18
N LEU A 229 14.48 -0.59 -7.16
CA LEU A 229 13.82 0.04 -8.30
C LEU A 229 14.71 1.06 -8.98
N GLU A 230 14.34 1.44 -10.20
CA GLU A 230 14.89 2.57 -10.93
C GLU A 230 13.77 3.35 -11.62
N ASN A 231 14.01 4.65 -11.86
CA ASN A 231 13.06 5.48 -12.57
C ASN A 231 13.16 5.22 -14.07
N GLN A 232 12.02 5.01 -14.70
CA GLN A 232 11.87 5.00 -16.15
C GLN A 232 10.83 6.06 -16.55
N HIS A 233 11.06 6.69 -17.69
CA HIS A 233 10.04 7.50 -18.35
C HIS A 233 9.47 6.66 -19.48
N VAL A 234 8.17 6.39 -19.42
CA VAL A 234 7.45 5.72 -20.50
C VAL A 234 6.53 6.73 -21.15
N TYR A 235 6.54 6.75 -22.47
CA TYR A 235 5.61 7.54 -23.27
C TYR A 235 4.29 6.81 -23.32
N VAL A 236 3.25 7.41 -22.76
CA VAL A 236 1.94 6.76 -22.68
C VAL A 236 0.85 7.73 -23.11
N ASP A 237 -0.23 7.17 -23.62
CA ASP A 237 -1.50 7.84 -23.71
C ASP A 237 -2.01 8.19 -22.30
N TYR A 238 -2.38 9.45 -22.06
CA TYR A 238 -2.67 9.97 -20.72
C TYR A 238 -3.93 9.34 -20.10
N ASP A 239 -4.92 9.00 -20.93
CA ASP A 239 -6.21 8.49 -20.47
C ASP A 239 -6.13 6.99 -20.17
N THR A 240 -5.39 6.24 -20.99
CA THR A 240 -5.31 4.79 -20.93
C THR A 240 -4.05 4.29 -20.21
N SER A 241 -3.03 5.13 -20.04
CA SER A 241 -1.71 4.77 -19.52
C SER A 241 -1.01 3.65 -20.31
N ALA A 242 -1.45 3.38 -21.55
CA ALA A 242 -0.82 2.44 -22.47
C ALA A 242 0.29 3.14 -23.28
N GLU A 243 1.32 2.40 -23.67
CA GLU A 243 2.44 2.95 -24.43
C GLU A 243 1.98 3.46 -25.80
N GLU A 244 2.28 4.72 -26.13
CA GLU A 244 1.92 5.33 -27.42
C GLU A 244 3.09 6.18 -27.95
N GLU A 245 3.49 5.89 -29.19
CA GLU A 245 4.46 6.69 -29.93
C GLU A 245 3.70 7.60 -30.90
N VAL A 246 3.55 8.89 -30.56
CA VAL A 246 2.86 9.86 -31.41
C VAL A 246 3.90 10.58 -32.28
N CYS A 247 3.87 10.33 -33.59
CA CYS A 247 4.75 10.97 -34.57
C CYS A 247 3.96 11.86 -35.53
N ASP A 248 4.48 13.05 -35.83
CA ASP A 248 3.87 13.95 -36.81
C ASP A 248 4.04 13.37 -38.22
N GLU A 249 2.92 13.03 -38.88
CA GLU A 249 2.89 12.43 -40.22
C GLU A 249 3.50 13.33 -41.32
N VAL A 250 3.63 14.64 -41.08
CA VAL A 250 4.08 15.62 -42.08
C VAL A 250 5.58 15.94 -41.95
N SER A 251 6.08 16.07 -40.73
CA SER A 251 7.50 16.36 -40.46
C SER A 251 8.33 15.09 -40.28
N GLY A 252 7.71 13.97 -39.89
CA GLY A 252 8.42 12.77 -39.46
C GLY A 252 9.13 12.94 -38.12
N GLU A 253 8.93 14.06 -37.43
CA GLU A 253 9.46 14.32 -36.10
C GLU A 253 8.44 13.84 -35.07
N CYS A 254 8.88 13.00 -34.13
CA CYS A 254 8.05 12.59 -33.00
C CYS A 254 8.25 13.63 -31.89
N GLU A 255 7.26 14.52 -31.71
CA GLU A 255 7.27 15.50 -30.62
C GLU A 255 6.63 14.91 -29.35
N VAL A 256 7.37 15.01 -28.25
CA VAL A 256 7.02 14.47 -26.94
C VAL A 256 5.91 15.31 -26.32
N GLN A 257 4.67 14.81 -26.29
CA GLN A 257 3.59 15.51 -25.60
C GLN A 257 3.39 15.05 -24.15
N ASN A 258 3.48 13.75 -23.84
CA ASN A 258 3.27 13.26 -22.48
C ASN A 258 4.16 12.05 -22.17
N PHE A 259 4.93 12.12 -21.08
CA PHE A 259 5.58 10.95 -20.47
C PHE A 259 5.06 10.79 -19.04
N VAL A 260 4.94 9.56 -18.57
CA VAL A 260 4.62 9.28 -17.17
C VAL A 260 5.86 8.78 -16.44
N TYR A 261 6.00 9.22 -15.19
CA TYR A 261 6.97 8.64 -14.27
C TYR A 261 6.57 7.21 -13.93
N THR A 262 7.47 6.28 -14.15
CA THR A 262 7.27 4.85 -13.88
C THR A 262 8.45 4.30 -13.10
N LEU A 263 8.19 3.21 -12.38
CA LEU A 263 9.18 2.47 -11.64
C LEU A 263 9.30 1.07 -12.22
N ILE A 264 10.52 0.64 -12.49
CA ILE A 264 10.83 -0.73 -12.88
C ILE A 264 11.90 -1.30 -11.93
N PRO A 265 12.04 -2.62 -11.82
CA PRO A 265 13.18 -3.21 -11.13
C PRO A 265 14.51 -2.76 -11.75
N ALA A 266 15.55 -2.66 -10.92
CA ALA A 266 16.88 -2.30 -11.37
C ALA A 266 17.37 -3.18 -12.54
N GLY A 267 17.79 -2.54 -13.63
CA GLY A 267 18.18 -3.21 -14.86
C GLY A 267 17.04 -3.94 -15.59
N GLY A 268 15.78 -3.62 -15.29
CA GLY A 268 14.58 -4.24 -15.88
C GLY A 268 14.36 -5.70 -15.52
N ASN A 269 15.09 -6.25 -14.54
CA ASN A 269 15.00 -7.67 -14.18
C ASN A 269 14.05 -7.90 -12.98
N TRP A 270 12.85 -8.41 -13.26
CA TRP A 270 11.80 -8.68 -12.27
C TRP A 270 12.19 -9.70 -11.19
N ASP A 271 13.15 -10.58 -11.46
CA ASP A 271 13.62 -11.55 -10.45
C ASP A 271 14.32 -10.86 -9.27
N TYR A 272 14.78 -9.62 -9.42
CA TYR A 272 15.30 -8.84 -8.30
C TYR A 272 14.24 -8.50 -7.26
N ILE A 273 13.00 -8.20 -7.67
CA ILE A 273 11.91 -7.96 -6.74
C ILE A 273 11.57 -9.25 -6.01
N LYS A 274 11.45 -10.37 -6.74
CA LYS A 274 11.19 -11.70 -6.15
C LYS A 274 12.24 -12.11 -5.12
N TRP A 275 13.52 -11.91 -5.46
CA TRP A 275 14.63 -12.14 -4.53
C TRP A 275 14.54 -11.25 -3.29
N TYR A 276 14.22 -9.96 -3.49
CA TYR A 276 14.10 -8.99 -2.39
C TYR A 276 12.97 -9.35 -1.43
N PHE A 277 11.79 -9.73 -1.97
CA PHE A 277 10.69 -10.28 -1.18
C PHE A 277 11.14 -11.47 -0.35
N THR A 278 11.85 -12.43 -0.96
CA THR A 278 12.36 -13.59 -0.23
C THR A 278 13.31 -13.20 0.91
N GLN A 279 14.11 -12.13 0.77
CA GLN A 279 14.98 -11.67 1.86
C GLN A 279 14.18 -11.03 3.01
N LEU A 280 13.09 -10.32 2.69
CA LEU A 280 12.25 -9.66 3.69
C LEU A 280 11.37 -10.63 4.48
N LEU A 281 11.03 -11.78 3.88
CA LEU A 281 10.13 -12.78 4.45
C LEU A 281 10.83 -13.90 5.25
N ARG A 282 12.16 -13.87 5.32
CA ARG A 282 12.97 -14.81 6.11
C ARG A 282 12.97 -14.50 7.61
#